data_AF-A0A1Y1WW88-F1
#
_entry.id   AF-A0A1Y1WW88-F1
#
_cell.length_a   1.000
_cell.length_b   1.000
_cell.length_c   1.000
_cell.angle_alpha   90.00
_cell.angle_beta   90.00
_cell.angle_gamma   90.00
#
_symmetry.space_group_name_H-M   'P 1'
#
loop_
_entity.id
_entity.type
_entity.pdbx_description
1 polymer ?
#
loop_
_entity_poly.entity_id
_entity_poly.type
_entity_poly.pdbx_seq_one_letter_code
_entity_poly.pdbx_strand_id
1 'polypeptide(L)'
;MYLIENGRHEELDKLLGKISNYDMSVKFNQVYVTILINQFKDIYINSKCKLIENYIKTMRVLNKYEYNFNVPIDEEGNTPFMFFMMIGDLCSCCFLLERFKRLDLSIKNKKGLSVSYLSLFIDSYENVFLKSLTEHPTFDYDYIDNNNNSLLMHYVVRNQYSDAEKAAIKSKRTLDHINNKNENILIIATKLGRLKEYFITPNNINHQDNLGNTPLAYALKLRDATFINLLMHNHADPYIMNYQGTSSIDLANEINESRILDILNKPLPPKEMEKKLQEDRKGFLFFDKKKSKEEKTDDYLKNYQINNYKEEYKDFLNSTTEWTYSNVIKDKPIESIIVGIYINLYMYSISAPKKLLMERDDRDFRRRMVYHGIAGGIDDMTIFGTKNRL
;
A
#
# COMPACT_ATOMS: atom_id res chain seq x y z
N MET A 1 6.94 36.58 -5.35
CA MET A 1 8.07 35.85 -5.98
C MET A 1 9.34 36.06 -5.16
N TYR A 2 10.01 37.22 -5.26
CA TYR A 2 11.27 37.51 -4.53
C TYR A 2 11.28 37.11 -3.04
N LEU A 3 10.24 37.51 -2.28
CA LEU A 3 10.16 37.18 -0.85
C LEU A 3 10.07 35.67 -0.58
N ILE A 4 9.42 34.92 -1.46
CA ILE A 4 9.29 33.45 -1.38
C ILE A 4 10.63 32.82 -1.75
N GLU A 5 11.26 33.25 -2.85
CA GLU A 5 12.57 32.75 -3.32
C GLU A 5 13.69 32.91 -2.29
N ASN A 6 13.59 33.90 -1.41
CA ASN A 6 14.59 34.22 -0.40
C ASN A 6 14.14 33.83 1.02
N GLY A 7 13.04 33.09 1.18
CA GLY A 7 12.54 32.64 2.49
C GLY A 7 12.19 33.77 3.48
N ARG A 8 11.88 34.98 2.98
CA ARG A 8 11.58 36.18 3.78
C ARG A 8 10.13 36.16 4.27
N HIS A 9 9.80 35.16 5.08
CA HIS A 9 8.45 34.86 5.55
C HIS A 9 7.79 35.99 6.36
N GLU A 10 8.53 36.72 7.20
CA GLU A 10 7.98 37.89 7.92
C GLU A 10 7.62 39.03 6.96
N GLU A 11 8.51 39.25 5.98
CA GLU A 11 8.35 40.09 4.79
C GLU A 11 7.01 39.83 4.10
N LEU A 12 6.87 38.55 3.75
CA LEU A 12 5.76 38.02 3.01
C LEU A 12 4.45 38.14 3.80
N ASP A 13 4.45 37.83 5.10
CA ASP A 13 3.25 37.93 5.93
C ASP A 13 2.76 39.38 6.03
N LYS A 14 3.68 40.33 6.25
CA LYS A 14 3.36 41.77 6.28
C LYS A 14 2.83 42.26 4.94
N LEU A 15 3.40 41.78 3.84
CA LEU A 15 2.98 42.17 2.49
C LEU A 15 1.58 41.62 2.17
N LEU A 16 1.36 40.32 2.37
CA LEU A 16 0.08 39.69 2.08
C LEU A 16 -1.04 40.21 3.00
N GLY A 17 -0.73 40.57 4.25
CA GLY A 17 -1.69 41.21 5.14
C GLY A 17 -2.15 42.60 4.69
N LYS A 18 -1.38 43.28 3.82
CA LYS A 18 -1.74 44.58 3.23
C LYS A 18 -2.43 44.45 1.88
N ILE A 19 -2.17 43.37 1.14
CA ILE A 19 -2.75 43.11 -0.17
C ILE A 19 -4.07 42.36 0.05
N SER A 20 -5.17 43.09 0.24
CA SER A 20 -6.50 42.52 0.46
C SER A 20 -7.16 41.97 -0.82
N ASN A 21 -6.39 41.51 -1.80
CA ASN A 21 -6.92 41.17 -3.12
C ASN A 21 -6.86 39.67 -3.40
N TYR A 22 -8.02 39.02 -3.22
CA TYR A 22 -8.27 37.60 -3.55
C TYR A 22 -7.83 37.25 -4.98
N ASP A 23 -7.91 38.20 -5.92
CA ASP A 23 -7.50 37.99 -7.31
C ASP A 23 -6.01 37.66 -7.49
N MET A 24 -5.15 38.20 -6.62
CA MET A 24 -3.70 37.93 -6.70
C MET A 24 -3.34 36.53 -6.20
N SER A 25 -4.01 36.05 -5.15
CA SER A 25 -3.77 34.70 -4.64
C SER A 25 -4.21 33.67 -5.68
N VAL A 26 -5.35 33.87 -6.36
CA VAL A 26 -5.83 32.95 -7.40
C VAL A 26 -4.95 32.98 -8.65
N LYS A 27 -4.62 34.18 -9.17
CA LYS A 27 -3.91 34.33 -10.46
C LYS A 27 -2.49 33.79 -10.44
N PHE A 28 -1.78 33.94 -9.33
CA PHE A 28 -0.37 33.54 -9.21
C PHE A 28 -0.15 32.35 -8.27
N ASN A 29 -1.23 31.68 -7.82
CA ASN A 29 -1.16 30.59 -6.86
C ASN A 29 -0.11 29.54 -7.25
N GLN A 30 -0.25 29.01 -8.47
CA GLN A 30 0.63 27.96 -8.97
C GLN A 30 2.08 28.43 -9.03
N VAL A 31 2.32 29.65 -9.49
CA VAL A 31 3.68 30.20 -9.60
C VAL A 31 4.34 30.31 -8.22
N TYR A 32 3.62 30.83 -7.23
CA TYR A 32 4.17 31.03 -5.89
C TYR A 32 4.42 29.72 -5.14
N VAL A 33 3.50 28.76 -5.25
CA VAL A 33 3.67 27.42 -4.69
C VAL A 33 4.82 26.68 -5.39
N THR A 34 4.93 26.77 -6.71
CA THR A 34 6.03 26.16 -7.47
C THR A 34 7.38 26.74 -7.06
N ILE A 35 7.48 28.07 -6.93
CA ILE A 35 8.70 28.74 -6.43
C ILE A 35 9.08 28.21 -5.05
N LEU A 36 8.12 28.12 -4.13
CA LEU A 36 8.37 27.59 -2.79
C LEU A 36 8.90 26.15 -2.85
N ILE A 37 8.26 25.27 -3.62
CA ILE A 37 8.68 23.87 -3.70
C ILE A 37 10.05 23.71 -4.38
N ASN A 38 10.37 24.54 -5.37
CA ASN A 38 11.71 24.56 -5.96
C ASN A 38 12.80 24.92 -4.93
N GLN A 39 12.50 25.77 -3.94
CA GLN A 39 13.43 26.06 -2.86
C GLN A 39 13.61 24.88 -1.91
N PHE A 40 12.53 24.16 -1.56
CA PHE A 40 12.66 22.89 -0.85
C PHE A 40 13.54 21.93 -1.64
N LYS A 41 13.27 21.73 -2.93
CA LYS A 41 14.07 20.87 -3.82
C LYS A 41 15.56 21.25 -3.81
N ASP A 42 15.91 22.53 -3.94
CA ASP A 42 17.30 22.99 -3.87
C ASP A 42 17.96 22.68 -2.51
N ILE A 43 17.21 22.86 -1.42
CA ILE A 43 17.70 22.56 -0.07
C ILE A 43 18.03 21.08 0.09
N TYR A 44 17.15 20.19 -0.38
CA TYR A 44 17.38 18.74 -0.30
C TYR A 44 18.55 18.32 -1.18
N ILE A 45 18.62 18.79 -2.42
CA ILE A 45 19.70 18.42 -3.37
C ILE A 45 21.06 18.89 -2.86
N ASN A 46 21.14 20.08 -2.26
CA ASN A 46 22.41 20.65 -1.80
C ASN A 46 22.65 20.50 -0.29
N SER A 47 21.83 19.72 0.40
CA SER A 47 21.92 19.49 1.86
C SER A 47 21.94 20.78 2.70
N LYS A 48 21.28 21.87 2.24
CA LYS A 48 21.25 23.20 2.90
C LYS A 48 20.23 23.26 4.05
N CYS A 49 20.20 22.24 4.91
CA CYS A 49 19.12 22.01 5.88
C CYS A 49 18.89 23.17 6.85
N LYS A 50 19.90 24.01 7.13
CA LYS A 50 19.76 25.22 7.97
C LYS A 50 18.77 26.23 7.41
N LEU A 51 18.51 26.22 6.09
CA LEU A 51 17.58 27.14 5.45
C LEU A 51 16.13 26.66 5.49
N ILE A 52 15.89 25.37 5.76
CA ILE A 52 14.55 24.78 5.63
C ILE A 52 13.53 25.43 6.55
N GLU A 53 13.96 25.88 7.74
CA GLU A 53 13.10 26.57 8.71
C GLU A 53 12.40 27.79 8.09
N ASN A 54 13.14 28.59 7.32
CA ASN A 54 12.60 29.78 6.66
C ASN A 54 11.53 29.42 5.61
N TYR A 55 11.72 28.30 4.90
CA TYR A 55 10.76 27.86 3.88
C TYR A 55 9.55 27.15 4.48
N ILE A 56 9.70 26.44 5.61
CA ILE A 56 8.57 25.94 6.39
C ILE A 56 7.72 27.12 6.90
N LYS A 57 8.35 28.17 7.44
CA LYS A 57 7.64 29.39 7.83
C LYS A 57 6.99 30.10 6.64
N THR A 58 7.65 30.11 5.49
CA THR A 58 7.08 30.65 4.24
C THR A 58 5.84 29.86 3.81
N MET A 59 5.89 28.52 3.84
CA MET A 59 4.76 27.63 3.58
C MET A 59 3.59 27.92 4.52
N ARG A 60 3.85 28.15 5.82
CA ARG A 60 2.84 28.54 6.81
C ARG A 60 2.16 29.85 6.46
N VAL A 61 2.93 30.85 6.02
CA VAL A 61 2.39 32.15 5.59
C VAL A 61 1.48 31.96 4.37
N LEU A 62 1.92 31.22 3.36
CA LEU A 62 1.06 30.93 2.19
C LEU A 62 -0.23 30.20 2.59
N ASN A 63 -0.15 29.21 3.49
CA ASN A 63 -1.34 28.53 4.02
C ASN A 63 -2.28 29.46 4.80
N LYS A 64 -1.74 30.40 5.59
CA LYS A 64 -2.52 31.41 6.33
C LYS A 64 -3.38 32.27 5.40
N TYR A 65 -2.87 32.57 4.21
CA TYR A 65 -3.59 33.35 3.18
C TYR A 65 -4.26 32.47 2.12
N GLU A 66 -4.57 31.21 2.46
CA GLU A 66 -5.37 30.29 1.65
C GLU A 66 -4.83 30.00 0.24
N TYR A 67 -3.51 30.09 0.04
CA TYR A 67 -2.88 29.60 -1.19
C TYR A 67 -3.12 28.09 -1.32
N ASN A 68 -3.45 27.65 -2.52
CA ASN A 68 -3.88 26.29 -2.81
C ASN A 68 -2.67 25.38 -3.09
N PHE A 69 -2.43 24.40 -2.23
CA PHE A 69 -1.36 23.40 -2.35
C PHE A 69 -1.74 22.15 -3.17
N ASN A 70 -2.89 22.16 -3.85
CA ASN A 70 -3.30 21.10 -4.78
C ASN A 70 -2.86 21.35 -6.23
N VAL A 71 -2.10 22.43 -6.48
CA VAL A 71 -1.67 22.82 -7.83
C VAL A 71 -0.52 21.97 -8.35
N PRO A 72 -0.43 21.75 -9.68
CA PRO A 72 0.72 21.11 -10.28
C PRO A 72 1.95 22.02 -10.20
N ILE A 73 3.07 21.48 -9.74
CA ILE A 73 4.34 22.21 -9.55
C ILE A 73 5.43 21.88 -10.56
N ASP A 74 5.16 20.94 -11.47
CA ASP A 74 6.09 20.52 -12.51
C ASP A 74 5.33 20.10 -13.79
N GLU A 75 6.10 19.74 -14.82
CA GLU A 75 5.56 19.31 -16.11
C GLU A 75 4.81 17.98 -16.03
N GLU A 76 5.13 17.12 -15.06
CA GLU A 76 4.44 15.85 -14.82
C GLU A 76 3.12 16.05 -14.08
N GLY A 77 2.88 17.24 -13.52
CA GLY A 77 1.67 17.56 -12.77
C GLY A 77 1.67 17.04 -11.34
N ASN A 78 2.85 16.79 -10.75
CA ASN A 78 2.91 16.43 -9.34
C ASN A 78 2.39 17.60 -8.49
N THR A 79 1.71 17.28 -7.38
CA THR A 79 1.33 18.27 -6.38
C THR A 79 2.47 18.45 -5.36
N PRO A 80 2.48 19.55 -4.58
CA PRO A 80 3.35 19.71 -3.41
C PRO A 80 3.36 18.49 -2.48
N PHE A 81 2.19 17.89 -2.24
CA PHE A 81 2.07 16.71 -1.38
C PHE A 81 2.79 15.50 -1.97
N MET A 82 2.61 15.25 -3.27
CA MET A 82 3.33 14.18 -3.98
C MET A 82 4.83 14.38 -3.94
N PHE A 83 5.31 15.62 -4.16
CA PHE A 83 6.72 15.94 -4.05
C PHE A 83 7.29 15.56 -2.67
N PHE A 84 6.66 16.03 -1.58
CA PHE A 84 7.14 15.72 -0.23
C PHE A 84 7.12 14.22 0.08
N MET A 85 6.10 13.48 -0.39
CA MET A 85 6.07 12.02 -0.26
C MET A 85 7.20 11.34 -1.04
N MET A 86 7.42 11.74 -2.29
CA MET A 86 8.43 11.11 -3.16
C MET A 86 9.86 11.30 -2.64
N ILE A 87 10.15 12.41 -1.97
CA ILE A 87 11.46 12.67 -1.34
C ILE A 87 11.55 12.15 0.10
N GLY A 88 10.46 11.61 0.66
CA GLY A 88 10.42 11.09 2.02
C GLY A 88 10.30 12.15 3.13
N ASP A 89 9.97 13.40 2.80
CA ASP A 89 9.69 14.44 3.80
C ASP A 89 8.26 14.31 4.35
N LEU A 90 8.08 13.29 5.20
CA LEU A 90 6.81 13.02 5.85
C LEU A 90 6.42 14.11 6.87
N CYS A 91 7.37 14.93 7.32
CA CYS A 91 7.09 16.05 8.22
C CYS A 91 6.32 17.17 7.51
N SER A 92 6.74 17.55 6.30
CA SER A 92 5.95 18.46 5.46
C SER A 92 4.60 17.87 5.07
N CYS A 93 4.53 16.57 4.79
CA CYS A 93 3.26 15.88 4.53
C CYS A 93 2.31 15.99 5.73
N CYS A 94 2.79 15.69 6.95
CA CYS A 94 2.03 15.86 8.19
C CYS A 94 1.54 17.30 8.38
N PHE A 95 2.39 18.29 8.09
CA PHE A 95 1.98 19.69 8.15
C PHE A 95 0.81 19.97 7.21
N LEU A 96 0.88 19.53 5.95
CA LEU A 96 -0.19 19.75 4.98
C LEU A 96 -1.47 19.02 5.40
N LEU A 97 -1.38 17.76 5.85
CA LEU A 97 -2.54 17.00 6.36
C LEU A 97 -3.26 17.72 7.51
N GLU A 98 -2.52 18.26 8.48
CA GLU A 98 -3.13 18.86 9.67
C GLU A 98 -3.55 20.33 9.47
N ARG A 99 -2.90 21.07 8.56
CA ARG A 99 -3.05 22.53 8.44
C ARG A 99 -3.74 23.01 7.19
N PHE A 100 -3.77 22.20 6.13
CA PHE A 100 -4.39 22.59 4.86
C PHE A 100 -5.76 21.91 4.72
N LYS A 101 -6.82 22.64 5.12
CA LYS A 101 -8.19 22.09 5.20
C LYS A 101 -8.78 21.62 3.86
N ARG A 102 -8.29 22.17 2.74
CA ARG A 102 -8.78 21.86 1.38
C ARG A 102 -7.84 20.91 0.63
N LEU A 103 -6.98 20.19 1.35
CA LEU A 103 -6.07 19.22 0.75
C LEU A 103 -6.85 18.16 -0.03
N ASP A 104 -6.43 17.90 -1.26
CA ASP A 104 -7.02 16.87 -2.10
C ASP A 104 -5.94 15.84 -2.49
N LEU A 105 -6.03 14.69 -1.83
CA LEU A 105 -5.14 13.54 -2.05
C LEU A 105 -5.51 12.71 -3.29
N SER A 106 -6.70 12.92 -3.87
CA SER A 106 -7.21 12.12 -4.99
C SER A 106 -6.65 12.54 -6.35
N ILE A 107 -6.03 13.73 -6.42
CA ILE A 107 -5.47 14.29 -7.66
C ILE A 107 -4.46 13.31 -8.25
N LYS A 108 -4.58 13.08 -9.56
CA LYS A 108 -3.61 12.33 -10.35
C LYS A 108 -2.73 13.28 -11.15
N ASN A 109 -1.44 13.00 -11.16
CA ASN A 109 -0.51 13.66 -12.08
C ASN A 109 -0.73 13.13 -13.52
N LYS A 110 0.00 13.67 -14.51
CA LYS A 110 -0.12 13.26 -15.92
C LYS A 110 0.30 11.82 -16.20
N LYS A 111 1.06 11.19 -15.31
CA LYS A 111 1.41 9.75 -15.36
C LYS A 111 0.34 8.86 -14.72
N GLY A 112 -0.69 9.45 -14.12
CA GLY A 112 -1.76 8.74 -13.41
C GLY A 112 -1.46 8.47 -11.94
N LEU A 113 -0.34 8.95 -11.39
CA LEU A 113 0.02 8.74 -9.98
C LEU A 113 -0.78 9.67 -9.07
N SER A 114 -1.33 9.13 -7.98
CA SER A 114 -1.96 9.89 -6.90
C SER A 114 -1.23 9.69 -5.57
N VAL A 115 -1.63 10.43 -4.53
CA VAL A 115 -1.16 10.18 -3.16
C VAL A 115 -1.53 8.77 -2.69
N SER A 116 -2.72 8.29 -3.02
CA SER A 116 -3.14 6.92 -2.68
C SER A 116 -2.18 5.89 -3.24
N TYR A 117 -1.73 6.07 -4.48
CA TYR A 117 -0.71 5.22 -5.07
C TYR A 117 0.65 5.32 -4.37
N LEU A 118 1.10 6.54 -4.08
CA LEU A 118 2.38 6.77 -3.38
C LEU A 118 2.39 6.15 -1.97
N SER A 119 1.22 5.97 -1.35
CA SER A 119 1.11 5.32 -0.03
C SER A 119 1.67 3.89 0.00
N LEU A 120 1.68 3.18 -1.14
CA LEU A 120 2.18 1.82 -1.28
C LEU A 120 3.68 1.68 -0.94
N PHE A 121 4.41 2.78 -0.98
CA PHE A 121 5.86 2.83 -0.87
C PHE A 121 6.35 3.48 0.42
N ILE A 122 5.43 3.90 1.28
CA ILE A 122 5.77 4.37 2.61
C ILE A 122 6.20 3.16 3.45
N ASP A 123 7.27 3.33 4.22
CA ASP A 123 7.78 2.31 5.14
C ASP A 123 6.67 1.91 6.14
N SER A 124 6.43 0.61 6.31
CA SER A 124 5.39 0.07 7.19
C SER A 124 5.59 0.42 8.67
N TYR A 125 6.75 0.92 9.05
CA TYR A 125 6.99 1.46 10.38
C TYR A 125 6.49 2.91 10.56
N GLU A 126 6.05 3.62 9.52
CA GLU A 126 5.47 4.97 9.58
C GLU A 126 3.94 4.92 9.81
N ASN A 127 3.50 4.11 10.78
CA ASN A 127 2.09 3.76 10.96
C ASN A 127 1.21 4.97 11.30
N VAL A 128 1.71 5.93 12.08
CA VAL A 128 0.99 7.17 12.40
C VAL A 128 0.72 7.99 11.16
N PHE A 129 1.73 8.15 10.30
CA PHE A 129 1.58 8.89 9.05
C PHE A 129 0.60 8.16 8.13
N LEU A 130 0.81 6.86 7.90
CA LEU A 130 -0.08 6.04 7.08
C LEU A 130 -1.53 6.08 7.58
N LYS A 131 -1.74 6.00 8.89
CA LYS A 131 -3.07 6.15 9.49
C LYS A 131 -3.67 7.52 9.20
N SER A 132 -2.93 8.59 9.46
CA SER A 132 -3.40 9.96 9.21
C SER A 132 -3.71 10.21 7.72
N LEU A 133 -2.90 9.63 6.83
CA LEU A 133 -3.06 9.71 5.39
C LEU A 133 -4.32 8.96 4.91
N THR A 134 -4.50 7.72 5.36
CA THR A 134 -5.59 6.83 4.93
C THR A 134 -6.94 7.16 5.57
N GLU A 135 -6.95 7.82 6.73
CA GLU A 135 -8.15 8.35 7.36
C GLU A 135 -8.58 9.72 6.81
N HIS A 136 -7.75 10.36 5.97
CA HIS A 136 -8.09 11.64 5.37
C HIS A 136 -9.30 11.51 4.43
N PRO A 137 -10.30 12.43 4.46
CA PRO A 137 -11.54 12.27 3.70
C PRO A 137 -11.38 12.14 2.19
N THR A 138 -10.32 12.72 1.63
CA THR A 138 -10.03 12.69 0.18
C THR A 138 -9.07 11.57 -0.21
N PHE A 139 -8.69 10.68 0.70
CA PHE A 139 -7.85 9.53 0.35
C PHE A 139 -8.68 8.59 -0.54
N ASP A 140 -8.22 8.41 -1.77
CA ASP A 140 -8.94 7.65 -2.78
C ASP A 140 -8.61 6.15 -2.68
N TYR A 141 -9.50 5.40 -2.02
CA TYR A 141 -9.43 3.93 -1.96
C TYR A 141 -9.83 3.25 -3.28
N ASP A 142 -10.39 4.01 -4.21
CA ASP A 142 -10.86 3.56 -5.52
C ASP A 142 -9.90 3.92 -6.64
N TYR A 143 -8.69 4.33 -6.25
CA TYR A 143 -7.61 4.56 -7.18
C TYR A 143 -7.41 3.35 -8.08
N ILE A 144 -7.29 3.63 -9.38
CA ILE A 144 -6.89 2.71 -10.43
C ILE A 144 -5.69 3.31 -11.19
N ASP A 145 -4.73 2.47 -11.53
CA ASP A 145 -3.62 2.85 -12.42
C ASP A 145 -4.01 2.72 -13.91
N ASN A 146 -3.08 3.03 -14.82
CA ASN A 146 -3.30 2.96 -16.27
C ASN A 146 -3.58 1.54 -16.79
N ASN A 147 -3.25 0.51 -16.00
CA ASN A 147 -3.51 -0.89 -16.31
C ASN A 147 -4.83 -1.38 -15.68
N ASN A 148 -5.65 -0.46 -15.17
CA ASN A 148 -6.84 -0.73 -14.38
C ASN A 148 -6.57 -1.56 -13.13
N ASN A 149 -5.35 -1.58 -12.59
CA ASN A 149 -5.13 -2.23 -11.29
C ASN A 149 -5.59 -1.29 -10.19
N SER A 150 -6.48 -1.77 -9.31
CA SER A 150 -6.93 -0.97 -8.17
C SER A 150 -5.87 -0.90 -7.06
N LEU A 151 -6.01 0.07 -6.18
CA LEU A 151 -5.19 0.17 -4.97
C LEU A 151 -5.22 -1.11 -4.13
N LEU A 152 -6.38 -1.76 -4.04
CA LEU A 152 -6.52 -3.03 -3.33
C LEU A 152 -5.70 -4.15 -3.98
N MET A 153 -5.69 -4.24 -5.31
CA MET A 153 -4.86 -5.21 -6.04
C MET A 153 -3.37 -4.97 -5.76
N HIS A 154 -2.94 -3.72 -5.71
CA HIS A 154 -1.57 -3.36 -5.34
C HIS A 154 -1.21 -3.82 -3.92
N TYR A 155 -2.07 -3.58 -2.92
CA TYR A 155 -1.84 -4.06 -1.54
C TYR A 155 -1.70 -5.58 -1.48
N VAL A 156 -2.57 -6.32 -2.18
CA VAL A 156 -2.52 -7.79 -2.20
C VAL A 156 -1.24 -8.29 -2.87
N VAL A 157 -0.83 -7.72 -4.00
CA VAL A 157 0.41 -8.10 -4.70
C VAL A 157 1.66 -7.82 -3.87
N ARG A 158 1.66 -6.71 -3.11
CA ARG A 158 2.76 -6.28 -2.22
C ARG A 158 2.75 -6.96 -0.85
N ASN A 159 1.81 -7.87 -0.58
CA ASN A 159 1.69 -8.56 0.70
C ASN A 159 1.38 -7.63 1.89
N GLN A 160 0.68 -6.53 1.64
CA GLN A 160 0.28 -5.52 2.63
C GLN A 160 -1.13 -5.84 3.17
N TYR A 161 -1.25 -6.94 3.94
CA TYR A 161 -2.55 -7.50 4.34
C TYR A 161 -3.43 -6.53 5.15
N SER A 162 -2.85 -5.81 6.11
CA SER A 162 -3.58 -4.85 6.94
C SER A 162 -4.20 -3.72 6.11
N ASP A 163 -3.50 -3.29 5.06
CA ASP A 163 -3.96 -2.19 4.20
C ASP A 163 -4.95 -2.71 3.16
N ALA A 164 -4.76 -3.94 2.66
CA ALA A 164 -5.74 -4.63 1.83
C ALA A 164 -7.09 -4.82 2.56
N GLU A 165 -7.08 -5.25 3.81
CA GLU A 165 -8.30 -5.38 4.63
C GLU A 165 -8.99 -4.03 4.81
N LYS A 166 -8.24 -2.97 5.18
CA LYS A 166 -8.80 -1.62 5.30
C LYS A 166 -9.40 -1.13 3.99
N ALA A 167 -8.71 -1.33 2.87
CA ALA A 167 -9.20 -0.91 1.55
C ALA A 167 -10.48 -1.64 1.16
N ALA A 168 -10.56 -2.95 1.40
CA ALA A 168 -11.78 -3.75 1.18
C ALA A 168 -12.98 -3.26 2.01
N ILE A 169 -12.74 -2.84 3.26
CA ILE A 169 -13.78 -2.28 4.14
C ILE A 169 -14.22 -0.89 3.68
N LYS A 170 -13.25 -0.04 3.32
CA LYS A 170 -13.49 1.37 2.97
C LYS A 170 -14.15 1.53 1.60
N SER A 171 -13.85 0.63 0.67
CA SER A 171 -14.50 0.60 -0.63
C SER A 171 -14.90 -0.80 -1.03
N LYS A 172 -16.20 -1.09 -0.93
CA LYS A 172 -16.76 -2.36 -1.42
C LYS A 172 -16.72 -2.47 -2.95
N ARG A 173 -16.81 -1.35 -3.68
CA ARG A 173 -16.80 -1.37 -5.15
C ARG A 173 -15.48 -1.88 -5.73
N THR A 174 -14.38 -1.72 -5.01
CA THR A 174 -13.06 -2.21 -5.43
C THR A 174 -12.95 -3.74 -5.42
N LEU A 175 -13.87 -4.44 -4.72
CA LEU A 175 -13.91 -5.91 -4.68
C LEU A 175 -14.40 -6.54 -5.99
N ASP A 176 -15.21 -5.81 -6.74
CA ASP A 176 -15.78 -6.24 -8.03
C ASP A 176 -15.02 -5.64 -9.22
N HIS A 177 -14.04 -4.77 -8.96
CA HIS A 177 -13.23 -4.13 -10.00
C HIS A 177 -12.32 -5.14 -10.71
N ILE A 178 -12.08 -4.91 -12.01
CA ILE A 178 -11.26 -5.76 -12.88
C ILE A 178 -10.10 -4.97 -13.52
N ASN A 179 -8.95 -5.61 -13.66
CA ASN A 179 -7.82 -5.04 -14.39
C ASN A 179 -7.87 -5.33 -15.90
N ASN A 180 -6.85 -4.89 -16.65
CA ASN A 180 -6.76 -5.15 -18.10
C ASN A 180 -6.59 -6.64 -18.48
N LYS A 181 -6.23 -7.51 -17.53
CA LYS A 181 -6.23 -8.97 -17.69
C LYS A 181 -7.61 -9.60 -17.39
N ASN A 182 -8.62 -8.75 -17.17
CA ASN A 182 -9.94 -9.13 -16.67
C ASN A 182 -9.87 -9.87 -15.33
N GLU A 183 -8.85 -9.61 -14.52
CA GLU A 183 -8.72 -10.22 -13.19
C GLU A 183 -9.38 -9.32 -12.15
N ASN A 184 -10.22 -9.90 -11.30
CA ASN A 184 -10.67 -9.26 -10.07
C ASN A 184 -9.72 -9.56 -8.90
N ILE A 185 -9.98 -8.97 -7.74
CA ILE A 185 -9.15 -9.19 -6.56
C ILE A 185 -9.11 -10.67 -6.12
N LEU A 186 -10.19 -11.41 -6.33
CA LEU A 186 -10.31 -12.80 -5.92
C LEU A 186 -9.40 -13.72 -6.73
N ILE A 187 -9.27 -13.48 -8.04
CA ILE A 187 -8.33 -14.19 -8.91
C ILE A 187 -6.89 -13.88 -8.49
N ILE A 188 -6.54 -12.61 -8.31
CA ILE A 188 -5.17 -12.19 -7.92
C ILE A 188 -4.79 -12.77 -6.56
N ALA A 189 -5.67 -12.63 -5.56
CA ALA A 189 -5.45 -13.15 -4.22
C ALA A 189 -5.32 -14.68 -4.24
N THR A 190 -6.12 -15.39 -5.03
CA THR A 190 -6.01 -16.85 -5.17
C THR A 190 -4.68 -17.24 -5.79
N LYS A 191 -4.33 -16.70 -6.98
CA LYS A 191 -3.05 -16.96 -7.67
C LYS A 191 -1.84 -16.76 -6.75
N LEU A 192 -1.88 -15.74 -5.89
CA LEU A 192 -0.77 -15.40 -5.00
C LEU A 192 -0.75 -16.17 -3.67
N GLY A 193 -1.72 -17.03 -3.39
CA GLY A 193 -1.79 -17.72 -2.11
C GLY A 193 -2.29 -16.85 -0.96
N ARG A 194 -3.08 -15.81 -1.25
CA ARG A 194 -3.47 -14.71 -0.35
C ARG A 194 -4.97 -14.52 -0.21
N LEU A 195 -5.77 -15.49 -0.64
CA LEU A 195 -7.23 -15.43 -0.58
C LEU A 195 -7.74 -15.28 0.87
N LYS A 196 -8.73 -14.39 1.05
CA LYS A 196 -9.40 -14.11 2.33
C LYS A 196 -10.90 -13.95 2.10
N GLU A 197 -11.70 -14.32 3.11
CA GLU A 197 -13.16 -14.31 3.04
C GLU A 197 -13.72 -12.92 2.72
N TYR A 198 -13.15 -11.86 3.29
CA TYR A 198 -13.60 -10.48 3.07
C TYR A 198 -13.35 -9.94 1.65
N PHE A 199 -12.69 -10.69 0.77
CA PHE A 199 -12.61 -10.36 -0.65
C PHE A 199 -13.78 -10.90 -1.47
N ILE A 200 -14.60 -11.79 -0.92
CA ILE A 200 -15.65 -12.50 -1.66
C ILE A 200 -16.91 -11.65 -1.73
N THR A 201 -17.46 -11.53 -2.93
CA THR A 201 -18.79 -10.97 -3.19
C THR A 201 -19.57 -11.93 -4.09
N PRO A 202 -20.92 -11.84 -4.10
CA PRO A 202 -21.72 -12.61 -5.05
C PRO A 202 -21.38 -12.32 -6.52
N ASN A 203 -20.89 -11.11 -6.83
CA ASN A 203 -20.58 -10.69 -8.19
C ASN A 203 -19.22 -11.22 -8.67
N ASN A 204 -18.26 -11.39 -7.76
CA ASN A 204 -16.86 -11.65 -8.14
C ASN A 204 -16.46 -13.13 -8.05
N ILE A 205 -17.24 -13.97 -7.36
CA ILE A 205 -16.87 -15.36 -7.04
C ILE A 205 -16.69 -16.25 -8.27
N ASN A 206 -17.48 -16.01 -9.31
CA ASN A 206 -17.51 -16.78 -10.55
C ASN A 206 -16.96 -16.00 -11.76
N HIS A 207 -16.35 -14.83 -11.51
CA HIS A 207 -15.75 -14.02 -12.56
C HIS A 207 -14.64 -14.79 -13.29
N GLN A 208 -14.53 -14.59 -14.59
CA GLN A 208 -13.54 -15.23 -15.44
C GLN A 208 -12.51 -14.21 -15.90
N ASP A 209 -11.22 -14.55 -15.84
CA ASP A 209 -10.17 -13.72 -16.44
C ASP A 209 -10.12 -13.84 -17.98
N ASN A 210 -9.11 -13.22 -18.61
CA ASN A 210 -8.89 -13.30 -20.07
C ASN A 210 -8.61 -14.71 -20.61
N LEU A 211 -8.36 -15.70 -19.74
CA LEU A 211 -8.22 -17.11 -20.13
C LEU A 211 -9.52 -17.90 -19.90
N GLY A 212 -10.54 -17.24 -19.36
CA GLY A 212 -11.77 -17.89 -18.93
C GLY A 212 -11.64 -18.60 -17.57
N ASN A 213 -10.54 -18.45 -16.84
CA ASN A 213 -10.37 -19.16 -15.57
C ASN A 213 -11.09 -18.43 -14.43
N THR A 214 -11.78 -19.17 -13.57
CA THR A 214 -12.39 -18.66 -12.34
C THR A 214 -11.41 -18.72 -11.16
N PRO A 215 -11.67 -18.01 -10.05
CA PRO A 215 -10.95 -18.19 -8.79
C PRO A 215 -10.87 -19.67 -8.35
N LEU A 216 -11.95 -20.43 -8.51
CA LEU A 216 -11.99 -21.85 -8.14
C LEU A 216 -11.03 -22.69 -8.99
N ALA A 217 -10.94 -22.43 -10.29
CA ALA A 217 -9.98 -23.10 -11.17
C ALA A 217 -8.53 -22.86 -10.71
N TYR A 218 -8.21 -21.64 -10.26
CA TYR A 218 -6.90 -21.33 -9.69
C TYR A 218 -6.66 -22.02 -8.35
N ALA A 219 -7.66 -22.08 -7.46
CA ALA A 219 -7.54 -22.79 -6.18
C ALA A 219 -7.24 -24.29 -6.38
N LEU A 220 -7.83 -24.91 -7.41
CA LEU A 220 -7.56 -26.30 -7.80
C LEU A 220 -6.17 -26.49 -8.41
N LYS A 221 -5.72 -25.57 -9.28
CA LYS A 221 -4.33 -25.58 -9.80
C LYS A 221 -3.29 -25.47 -8.67
N LEU A 222 -3.64 -24.77 -7.59
CA LEU A 222 -2.82 -24.67 -6.38
C LEU A 222 -2.97 -25.88 -5.43
N ARG A 223 -3.94 -26.77 -5.67
CA ARG A 223 -4.34 -27.86 -4.75
C ARG A 223 -4.54 -27.37 -3.31
N ASP A 224 -5.01 -26.13 -3.15
CA ASP A 224 -5.21 -25.54 -1.82
C ASP A 224 -6.61 -25.86 -1.31
N ALA A 225 -6.71 -26.94 -0.52
CA ALA A 225 -7.93 -27.38 0.14
C ALA A 225 -8.64 -26.24 0.90
N THR A 226 -7.90 -25.29 1.48
CA THR A 226 -8.48 -24.15 2.22
C THR A 226 -9.20 -23.20 1.28
N PHE A 227 -8.58 -22.89 0.13
CA PHE A 227 -9.15 -21.98 -0.85
C PHE A 227 -10.30 -22.61 -1.61
N ILE A 228 -10.17 -23.89 -1.98
CA ILE A 228 -11.26 -24.68 -2.58
C ILE A 228 -12.46 -24.68 -1.63
N ASN A 229 -12.23 -24.99 -0.34
CA ASN A 229 -13.30 -24.99 0.67
C ASN A 229 -13.95 -23.61 0.81
N LEU A 230 -13.15 -22.55 0.92
CA LEU A 230 -13.65 -21.20 1.09
C LEU A 230 -14.53 -20.75 -0.10
N LEU A 231 -14.09 -21.01 -1.33
CA LEU A 231 -14.84 -20.65 -2.53
C LEU A 231 -16.11 -21.49 -2.68
N MET A 232 -16.04 -22.80 -2.47
CA MET A 232 -17.21 -23.69 -2.54
C MET A 232 -18.23 -23.41 -1.44
N HIS A 233 -17.77 -23.09 -0.23
CA HIS A 233 -18.66 -22.68 0.86
C HIS A 233 -19.44 -21.40 0.51
N ASN A 234 -18.84 -20.51 -0.30
CA ASN A 234 -19.48 -19.31 -0.81
C ASN A 234 -20.19 -19.52 -2.17
N HIS A 235 -20.46 -20.76 -2.55
CA HIS A 235 -21.22 -21.12 -3.77
C HIS A 235 -20.53 -20.78 -5.09
N ALA A 236 -19.20 -20.91 -5.17
CA ALA A 236 -18.51 -20.93 -6.45
C ALA A 236 -19.05 -22.05 -7.35
N ASP A 237 -19.25 -21.76 -8.64
CA ASP A 237 -19.76 -22.71 -9.63
C ASP A 237 -18.59 -23.51 -10.24
N PRO A 238 -18.51 -24.84 -10.01
CA PRO A 238 -17.43 -25.66 -10.52
C PRO A 238 -17.57 -26.01 -12.01
N TYR A 239 -18.70 -25.72 -12.65
CA TYR A 239 -19.01 -26.11 -14.03
C TYR A 239 -18.68 -25.05 -15.08
N ILE A 240 -18.28 -23.84 -14.66
CA ILE A 240 -17.87 -22.78 -15.57
C ILE A 240 -16.62 -23.22 -16.34
N MET A 241 -16.74 -23.27 -17.67
CA MET A 241 -15.65 -23.62 -18.57
C MET A 241 -14.80 -22.40 -18.91
N ASN A 242 -13.48 -22.59 -18.90
CA ASN A 242 -12.55 -21.63 -19.45
C ASN A 242 -12.55 -21.65 -21.00
N TYR A 243 -11.75 -20.80 -21.64
CA TYR A 243 -11.71 -20.73 -23.11
C TYR A 243 -11.02 -21.93 -23.79
N GLN A 244 -10.44 -22.84 -23.01
CA GLN A 244 -9.94 -24.13 -23.47
C GLN A 244 -10.98 -25.26 -23.34
N GLY A 245 -12.18 -24.95 -22.84
CA GLY A 245 -13.24 -25.93 -22.61
C GLY A 245 -13.05 -26.75 -21.33
N THR A 246 -12.20 -26.32 -20.41
CA THR A 246 -11.94 -27.00 -19.13
C THR A 246 -12.67 -26.29 -18.00
N SER A 247 -13.48 -27.01 -17.22
CA SER A 247 -14.13 -26.51 -16.01
C SER A 247 -13.34 -26.83 -14.73
N SER A 248 -13.76 -26.27 -13.60
CA SER A 248 -13.13 -26.59 -12.30
C SER A 248 -13.40 -28.04 -11.89
N ILE A 249 -14.58 -28.60 -12.20
CA ILE A 249 -14.85 -30.02 -11.92
C ILE A 249 -13.96 -30.95 -12.78
N ASP A 250 -13.64 -30.57 -14.01
CA ASP A 250 -12.72 -31.33 -14.87
C ASP A 250 -11.31 -31.38 -14.26
N LEU A 251 -10.79 -30.23 -13.81
CA LEU A 251 -9.51 -30.15 -13.10
C LEU A 251 -9.50 -30.99 -11.84
N ALA A 252 -10.59 -30.99 -11.06
CA ALA A 252 -10.69 -31.79 -9.85
C ALA A 252 -10.65 -33.30 -10.13
N ASN A 253 -11.33 -33.74 -11.19
CA ASN A 253 -11.32 -35.14 -11.64
C ASN A 253 -9.94 -35.56 -12.15
N GLU A 254 -9.21 -34.67 -12.82
CA GLU A 254 -7.83 -34.91 -13.26
C GLU A 254 -6.86 -35.06 -12.07
N ILE A 255 -7.03 -34.23 -11.03
CA ILE A 255 -6.24 -34.34 -9.80
C ILE A 255 -6.47 -35.70 -9.11
N ASN A 256 -7.71 -36.22 -9.19
CA ASN A 256 -8.11 -37.54 -8.69
C ASN A 256 -7.75 -37.78 -7.20
N GLU A 257 -7.87 -36.74 -6.39
CA GLU A 257 -7.70 -36.81 -4.94
C GLU A 257 -9.07 -36.81 -4.26
N SER A 258 -9.37 -37.88 -3.52
CA SER A 258 -10.63 -38.02 -2.79
C SER A 258 -10.89 -36.83 -1.87
N ARG A 259 -9.86 -36.31 -1.20
CA ARG A 259 -9.94 -35.14 -0.32
C ARG A 259 -10.47 -33.89 -1.04
N ILE A 260 -9.99 -33.62 -2.26
CA ILE A 260 -10.42 -32.44 -3.02
C ILE A 260 -11.86 -32.61 -3.51
N LEU A 261 -12.19 -33.81 -4.02
CA LEU A 261 -13.55 -34.13 -4.44
C LEU A 261 -14.55 -34.06 -3.28
N ASP A 262 -14.16 -34.51 -2.08
CA ASP A 262 -14.98 -34.41 -0.87
C ASP A 262 -15.25 -32.95 -0.50
N ILE A 263 -14.24 -32.07 -0.56
CA ILE A 263 -14.38 -30.64 -0.26
C ILE A 263 -15.26 -29.94 -1.30
N LEU A 264 -15.13 -30.29 -2.58
CA LEU A 264 -16.00 -29.75 -3.63
C LEU A 264 -17.46 -30.12 -3.42
N ASN A 265 -17.72 -31.38 -3.05
CA ASN A 265 -19.09 -31.86 -2.85
C ASN A 265 -19.69 -31.40 -1.52
N LYS A 266 -18.87 -31.27 -0.47
CA LYS A 266 -19.30 -30.97 0.90
C LYS A 266 -18.34 -29.98 1.56
N PRO A 267 -18.37 -28.69 1.16
CA PRO A 267 -17.53 -27.69 1.78
C PRO A 267 -17.95 -27.46 3.24
N LEU A 268 -16.96 -27.30 4.10
CA LEU A 268 -17.14 -27.00 5.51
C LEU A 268 -17.19 -25.48 5.74
N PRO A 269 -17.86 -25.00 6.79
CA PRO A 269 -17.69 -23.63 7.26
C PRO A 269 -16.20 -23.29 7.45
N PRO A 270 -15.71 -22.09 7.08
CA PRO A 270 -14.29 -21.75 7.11
C PRO A 270 -13.63 -22.01 8.47
N LYS A 271 -14.32 -21.69 9.56
CA LYS A 271 -13.83 -21.94 10.94
C LYS A 271 -13.68 -23.44 11.26
N GLU A 272 -14.55 -24.29 10.72
CA GLU A 272 -14.46 -25.74 10.91
C GLU A 272 -13.33 -26.32 10.07
N MET A 273 -13.15 -25.84 8.84
CA MET A 273 -12.02 -26.20 8.00
C MET A 273 -10.68 -25.84 8.65
N GLU A 274 -10.58 -24.64 9.23
CA GLU A 274 -9.41 -24.22 10.00
C GLU A 274 -9.14 -25.13 11.20
N LYS A 275 -10.18 -25.48 11.97
CA LYS A 275 -10.05 -26.43 13.09
C LYS A 275 -9.59 -27.79 12.62
N LYS A 276 -10.19 -28.35 11.57
CA LYS A 276 -9.80 -29.65 10.99
C LYS A 276 -8.33 -29.65 10.59
N LEU A 277 -7.86 -28.60 9.89
CA LEU A 277 -6.45 -28.46 9.52
C LEU A 277 -5.51 -28.31 10.73
N GLN A 278 -5.96 -27.66 11.81
CA GLN A 278 -5.21 -27.55 13.05
C GLN A 278 -5.17 -28.85 13.85
N GLU A 279 -6.27 -29.60 13.89
CA GLU A 279 -6.37 -30.91 14.54
C GLU A 279 -5.51 -31.94 13.82
N ASP A 280 -5.57 -31.95 12.49
CA ASP A 280 -4.66 -32.73 11.65
C ASP A 280 -3.22 -32.44 12.09
N ARG A 281 -2.81 -31.15 12.08
CA ARG A 281 -1.49 -30.66 12.53
C ARG A 281 -1.12 -31.05 13.97
N LYS A 282 -2.05 -30.97 14.93
CA LYS A 282 -1.78 -31.36 16.33
C LYS A 282 -1.58 -32.87 16.47
N GLY A 283 -2.32 -33.67 15.69
CA GLY A 283 -2.06 -35.10 15.53
C GLY A 283 -0.62 -35.41 15.11
N PHE A 284 0.01 -34.55 14.29
CA PHE A 284 1.44 -34.63 13.92
C PHE A 284 2.42 -34.24 15.05
N LEU A 285 2.01 -33.43 16.03
CA LEU A 285 2.89 -33.03 17.14
C LEU A 285 2.93 -34.07 18.27
N PHE A 286 1.83 -34.78 18.52
CA PHE A 286 1.74 -35.80 19.58
C PHE A 286 2.10 -37.21 19.10
N PHE A 287 2.04 -37.46 17.80
CA PHE A 287 2.54 -38.68 17.15
C PHE A 287 3.42 -38.26 15.97
N ASP A 288 4.61 -38.85 15.85
CA ASP A 288 5.65 -38.60 14.83
C ASP A 288 5.24 -38.98 13.39
N LYS A 289 3.98 -38.79 13.02
CA LYS A 289 3.44 -39.21 11.73
C LYS A 289 3.78 -38.14 10.68
N LYS A 290 4.98 -38.14 10.11
CA LYS A 290 5.42 -37.20 9.04
C LYS A 290 4.31 -36.92 8.01
N LYS A 291 4.19 -35.67 7.52
CA LYS A 291 3.33 -35.28 6.37
C LYS A 291 3.33 -36.36 5.31
N SER A 292 2.14 -36.69 4.79
CA SER A 292 2.02 -37.73 3.77
C SER A 292 2.85 -37.34 2.54
N LYS A 293 3.22 -38.32 1.71
CA LYS A 293 3.94 -38.04 0.45
C LYS A 293 3.13 -37.14 -0.47
N GLU A 294 1.81 -37.28 -0.45
CA GLU A 294 0.86 -36.48 -1.22
C GLU A 294 0.84 -35.04 -0.71
N GLU A 295 0.66 -34.81 0.59
CA GLU A 295 0.63 -33.44 1.16
C GLU A 295 1.91 -32.64 0.91
N LYS A 296 3.07 -33.31 0.92
CA LYS A 296 4.35 -32.67 0.58
C LYS A 296 4.44 -32.31 -0.89
N THR A 297 3.87 -33.16 -1.76
CA THR A 297 3.79 -32.91 -3.20
C THR A 297 2.88 -31.71 -3.47
N ASP A 298 1.72 -31.63 -2.81
CA ASP A 298 0.79 -30.52 -2.97
C ASP A 298 1.37 -29.20 -2.48
N ASP A 299 2.02 -29.19 -1.31
CA ASP A 299 2.71 -27.99 -0.81
C ASP A 299 3.80 -27.52 -1.78
N TYR A 300 4.54 -28.45 -2.38
CA TYR A 300 5.56 -28.12 -3.38
C TYR A 300 4.93 -27.53 -4.65
N LEU A 301 3.91 -28.19 -5.21
CA LEU A 301 3.18 -27.74 -6.39
C LEU A 301 2.54 -26.37 -6.18
N LYS A 302 1.89 -26.17 -5.04
CA LYS A 302 1.32 -24.89 -4.61
C LYS A 302 2.36 -23.78 -4.63
N ASN A 303 3.49 -23.98 -3.95
CA ASN A 303 4.54 -22.97 -3.86
C ASN A 303 5.20 -22.69 -5.21
N TYR A 304 5.42 -23.74 -6.01
CA TYR A 304 5.93 -23.62 -7.37
C TYR A 304 4.98 -22.78 -8.24
N GLN A 305 3.69 -23.09 -8.20
CA GLN A 305 2.69 -22.40 -9.00
C GLN A 305 2.47 -20.96 -8.55
N ILE A 306 2.45 -20.67 -7.23
CA ILE A 306 2.42 -19.30 -6.71
C ILE A 306 3.63 -18.50 -7.18
N ASN A 307 4.83 -19.10 -7.18
CA ASN A 307 6.03 -18.41 -7.65
C ASN A 307 5.96 -18.11 -9.14
N ASN A 308 5.42 -19.02 -9.96
CA ASN A 308 5.17 -18.74 -11.37
C ASN A 308 4.16 -17.59 -11.54
N TYR A 309 3.07 -17.58 -10.78
CA TYR A 309 2.09 -16.49 -10.85
C TYR A 309 2.66 -15.14 -10.41
N LYS A 310 3.56 -15.09 -9.42
CA LYS A 310 4.22 -13.83 -9.02
C LYS A 310 4.94 -13.15 -10.18
N GLU A 311 5.47 -13.91 -11.14
CA GLU A 311 6.12 -13.37 -12.32
C GLU A 311 5.17 -12.53 -13.17
N GLU A 312 3.89 -12.91 -13.25
CA GLU A 312 2.85 -12.16 -13.99
C GLU A 312 2.57 -10.77 -13.39
N TYR A 313 2.99 -10.52 -12.14
CA TYR A 313 2.74 -9.30 -11.39
C TYR A 313 4.02 -8.50 -11.10
N LYS A 314 5.16 -8.84 -11.71
CA LYS A 314 6.43 -8.11 -11.50
C LYS A 314 6.30 -6.61 -11.77
N ASP A 315 5.52 -6.24 -12.77
CA ASP A 315 5.30 -4.84 -13.14
C ASP A 315 4.57 -4.04 -12.05
N PHE A 316 3.74 -4.69 -11.22
CA PHE A 316 3.14 -4.04 -10.06
C PHE A 316 4.19 -3.61 -9.06
N LEU A 317 5.28 -4.37 -8.93
CA LEU A 317 6.34 -4.17 -7.95
C LEU A 317 7.38 -3.14 -8.44
N ASN A 318 7.67 -3.13 -9.75
CA ASN A 318 8.75 -2.38 -10.40
C ASN A 318 8.45 -0.91 -10.71
N SER A 319 7.25 -0.42 -10.46
CA SER A 319 6.79 0.93 -10.82
C SER A 319 7.50 2.11 -10.11
N THR A 320 8.57 1.85 -9.36
CA THR A 320 9.37 2.86 -8.63
C THR A 320 10.51 3.45 -9.45
N THR A 321 10.95 2.81 -10.54
CA THR A 321 12.19 3.17 -11.24
C THR A 321 12.13 4.48 -12.04
N GLU A 322 10.99 5.19 -12.04
CA GLU A 322 10.77 6.40 -12.85
C GLU A 322 10.15 7.58 -12.09
N TRP A 323 10.27 7.63 -10.75
CA TRP A 323 9.80 8.81 -10.02
C TRP A 323 10.66 10.02 -10.32
N THR A 324 10.01 11.15 -10.61
CA THR A 324 10.61 12.45 -10.95
C THR A 324 11.67 12.89 -9.95
N TYR A 325 11.48 12.55 -8.67
CA TYR A 325 12.31 13.00 -7.55
C TYR A 325 13.12 11.88 -6.88
N SER A 326 13.25 10.71 -7.52
CA SER A 326 14.01 9.57 -6.99
C SER A 326 15.47 9.87 -6.62
N ASN A 327 16.08 10.86 -7.29
CA ASN A 327 17.45 11.34 -7.04
C ASN A 327 17.56 12.41 -5.94
N VAL A 328 16.44 12.89 -5.40
CA VAL A 328 16.44 13.88 -4.31
C VAL A 328 16.67 13.13 -2.99
N ILE A 329 17.97 13.02 -2.67
CA ILE A 329 18.67 12.50 -1.48
C ILE A 329 17.86 11.73 -0.41
N LYS A 330 18.35 10.51 -0.09
CA LYS A 330 17.96 9.62 1.03
C LYS A 330 18.97 9.59 2.19
N ASP A 331 19.59 10.74 2.53
CA ASP A 331 20.57 10.79 3.62
C ASP A 331 19.89 10.90 4.99
N LYS A 332 20.05 9.87 5.83
CA LYS A 332 19.55 9.84 7.22
C LYS A 332 19.93 11.08 8.07
N PRO A 333 21.13 11.68 7.92
CA PRO A 333 21.49 12.90 8.68
C PRO A 333 20.58 14.09 8.38
N ILE A 334 20.09 14.22 7.14
CA ILE A 334 19.20 15.31 6.72
C ILE A 334 17.83 15.16 7.40
N GLU A 335 17.32 13.93 7.45
CA GLU A 335 16.05 13.60 8.08
C GLU A 335 16.02 14.00 9.56
N SER A 336 17.06 13.65 10.34
CA SER A 336 17.13 14.00 11.76
C SER A 336 17.10 15.51 12.01
N ILE A 337 17.80 16.30 11.18
CA ILE A 337 17.84 17.76 11.28
C ILE A 337 16.45 18.35 10.97
N ILE A 338 15.82 17.90 9.89
CA ILE A 338 14.49 18.38 9.47
C ILE A 338 13.48 18.11 10.56
N VAL A 339 13.46 16.89 11.06
CA VAL A 339 12.61 16.46 12.16
C VAL A 339 12.80 17.37 13.38
N GLY A 340 14.03 17.65 13.80
CA GLY A 340 14.32 18.57 14.90
C GLY A 340 13.82 20.00 14.67
N ILE A 341 13.96 20.52 13.45
CA ILE A 341 13.43 21.84 13.06
C ILE A 341 11.89 21.85 13.14
N TYR A 342 11.24 20.80 12.64
CA TYR A 342 9.80 20.64 12.75
C TYR A 342 9.37 20.60 14.24
N ILE A 343 10.03 19.82 15.11
CA ILE A 343 9.72 19.84 16.55
C ILE A 343 9.79 21.25 17.10
N ASN A 344 10.90 21.96 16.86
CA ASN A 344 11.11 23.31 17.39
C ASN A 344 10.02 24.28 16.90
N LEU A 345 9.63 24.21 15.64
CA LEU A 345 8.56 25.03 15.07
C LEU A 345 7.17 24.67 15.58
N TYR A 346 6.95 23.41 15.97
CA TYR A 346 5.64 22.84 16.25
C TYR A 346 5.44 22.34 17.68
N MET A 347 6.33 22.69 18.61
CA MET A 347 6.42 22.13 19.98
C MET A 347 5.10 22.05 20.76
N TYR A 348 4.03 22.74 20.37
CA TYR A 348 2.72 22.65 21.03
C TYR A 348 1.49 22.59 20.10
N SER A 349 1.64 22.46 18.77
CA SER A 349 0.52 22.74 17.86
C SER A 349 0.15 21.64 16.85
N ILE A 350 1.03 20.67 16.57
CA ILE A 350 0.80 19.60 15.59
C ILE A 350 1.06 18.24 16.27
N SER A 351 0.16 17.28 16.07
CA SER A 351 0.18 16.00 16.80
C SER A 351 1.01 14.91 16.10
N ALA A 352 1.03 14.92 14.76
CA ALA A 352 1.61 13.88 13.95
C ALA A 352 3.15 13.87 13.92
N PRO A 353 3.90 14.99 13.81
CA PRO A 353 5.36 14.96 13.81
C PRO A 353 5.96 14.39 15.10
N LYS A 354 5.35 14.69 16.26
CA LYS A 354 5.76 14.11 17.55
C LYS A 354 5.54 12.60 17.59
N LYS A 355 4.39 12.13 17.09
CA LYS A 355 4.06 10.70 17.04
C LYS A 355 4.94 9.96 16.01
N LEU A 356 5.18 10.55 14.85
CA LEU A 356 6.08 10.03 13.82
C LEU A 356 7.51 9.85 14.34
N LEU A 357 7.96 10.81 15.14
CA LEU A 357 9.23 10.74 15.86
C LEU A 357 9.30 9.60 16.85
N MET A 358 8.29 9.45 17.70
CA MET A 358 8.23 8.34 18.65
C MET A 358 8.27 6.99 17.92
N GLU A 359 7.58 6.88 16.78
CA GLU A 359 7.64 5.69 15.93
C GLU A 359 9.03 5.47 15.30
N ARG A 360 9.71 6.54 14.89
CA ARG A 360 11.05 6.46 14.28
C ARG A 360 12.13 6.13 15.32
N ASP A 361 12.05 6.70 16.52
CA ASP A 361 12.93 6.37 17.64
C ASP A 361 12.74 4.91 18.07
N ASP A 362 11.48 4.43 18.15
CA ASP A 362 11.16 3.02 18.42
C ASP A 362 11.65 2.10 17.29
N ARG A 363 11.50 2.50 16.01
CA ARG A 363 12.03 1.75 14.87
C ARG A 363 13.55 1.62 14.92
N ASP A 364 14.26 2.72 15.15
CA ASP A 364 15.73 2.68 15.23
C ASP A 364 16.20 1.90 16.45
N PHE A 365 15.45 1.92 17.56
CA PHE A 365 15.65 1.01 18.69
C PHE A 365 15.44 -0.46 18.30
N ARG A 366 14.30 -0.82 17.67
CA ARG A 366 14.01 -2.19 17.22
C ARG A 366 15.03 -2.69 16.20
N ARG A 367 15.42 -1.86 15.22
CA ARG A 367 16.48 -2.20 14.25
C ARG A 367 17.81 -2.45 14.95
N ARG A 368 18.20 -1.64 15.94
CA ARG A 368 19.41 -1.89 16.75
C ARG A 368 19.30 -3.18 17.55
N MET A 369 18.16 -3.49 18.14
CA MET A 369 17.93 -4.72 18.90
C MET A 369 18.02 -5.99 18.02
N VAL A 370 17.51 -5.93 16.78
CA VAL A 370 17.65 -7.01 15.79
C VAL A 370 19.11 -7.16 15.33
N TYR A 371 19.81 -6.05 15.06
CA TYR A 371 21.22 -6.06 14.66
C TYR A 371 22.18 -6.55 15.75
N HIS A 372 21.86 -6.35 17.04
CA HIS A 372 22.68 -6.78 18.17
C HIS A 372 22.25 -8.13 18.76
N GLY A 373 21.26 -8.81 18.16
CA GLY A 373 20.80 -10.13 18.62
C GLY A 373 20.11 -10.11 19.99
N ILE A 374 19.64 -8.96 20.47
CA ILE A 374 19.08 -8.78 21.82
C ILE A 374 17.57 -9.05 21.84
N ALA A 375 16.86 -8.89 20.71
CA ALA A 375 15.45 -9.26 20.59
C ALA A 375 15.27 -10.77 20.29
N GLY A 376 15.77 -11.62 21.19
CA GLY A 376 15.34 -13.00 21.28
C GLY A 376 14.02 -13.08 22.04
N GLY A 377 12.90 -13.05 21.31
CA GLY A 377 11.57 -13.30 21.86
C GLY A 377 10.79 -12.04 22.20
N ILE A 378 9.95 -11.60 21.27
CA ILE A 378 8.51 -11.28 21.42
C ILE A 378 8.08 -10.73 20.05
N ASP A 379 7.16 -11.46 19.44
CA ASP A 379 6.45 -11.20 18.17
C ASP A 379 7.24 -11.32 16.87
N ASP A 380 7.66 -12.56 16.59
CA ASP A 380 7.85 -13.07 15.22
C ASP A 380 7.33 -14.52 15.08
N MET A 381 6.25 -14.85 15.80
CA MET A 381 5.46 -16.08 15.51
C MET A 381 4.39 -15.77 14.47
N THR A 382 4.78 -15.65 13.20
CA THR A 382 4.08 -16.24 12.04
C THR A 382 4.78 -15.92 10.71
N ILE A 383 6.10 -16.08 10.64
CA ILE A 383 6.80 -16.03 9.35
C ILE A 383 7.78 -17.22 9.23
N PHE A 384 7.33 -18.19 8.41
CA PHE A 384 7.99 -19.39 7.87
C PHE A 384 8.22 -20.62 8.77
N GLY A 385 7.34 -21.60 8.55
CA GLY A 385 7.73 -22.99 8.60
C GLY A 385 8.86 -23.29 7.62
N THR A 386 9.89 -23.92 8.16
CA THR A 386 10.92 -24.76 7.53
C THR A 386 11.96 -24.10 6.62
N LYS A 387 13.19 -24.02 7.13
CA LYS A 387 14.18 -25.06 6.83
C LYS A 387 15.31 -25.12 7.87
N ASN A 388 15.47 -26.33 8.41
CA ASN A 388 16.68 -26.84 9.06
C ASN A 388 17.92 -26.62 8.19
N ARG A 389 19.07 -26.38 8.83
CA ARG A 389 20.29 -27.15 8.57
C ARG A 389 21.25 -27.08 9.77
N LEU A 390 21.44 -28.27 10.35
CA LEU A 390 22.50 -28.84 11.19
C LEU A 390 22.91 -28.11 12.47
#